data_AF-A0A3B9BZF8-F1
#
_entry.id   AF-A0A3B9BZF8-F1
#
_cell.length_a   1.000
_cell.length_b   1.000
_cell.length_c   1.000
_cell.angle_alpha   90.00
_cell.angle_beta   90.00
_cell.angle_gamma   90.00
#
_symmetry.space_group_name_H-M   'P 1'
#
loop_
_entity.id
_entity.type
_entity.pdbx_description
1 polymer ?
#
loop_
_entity_poly.entity_id
_entity_poly.type
_entity_poly.pdbx_seq_one_letter_code
_entity_poly.pdbx_strand_id
1 'polypeptide(L)'
;TQFRVVSIYIRLLFFPYGQNLDWDIEPSYSLFEFKTLAGLLFLLGILALAVWIYKKQRVIAFGIFWFFITLMVESSIMPIEDNMFEHRTYLPSFGFFFILAEGIFPWLASK
;
A
#
# COMPACT_ATOMS: atom_id res chain seq x y z
N THR A 1 -6.72 -10.47 8.26
CA THR A 1 -5.59 -9.72 8.82
C THR A 1 -4.81 -8.94 7.78
N GLN A 2 -4.19 -9.56 6.77
CA GLN A 2 -3.27 -8.87 5.85
C GLN A 2 -3.88 -7.68 5.09
N PHE A 3 -5.15 -7.75 4.66
CA PHE A 3 -5.81 -6.60 4.02
C PHE A 3 -5.83 -5.35 4.92
N ARG A 4 -6.07 -5.53 6.23
CA ARG A 4 -5.99 -4.45 7.22
C ARG A 4 -4.56 -3.93 7.37
N VAL A 5 -3.57 -4.83 7.40
CA VAL A 5 -2.14 -4.49 7.51
C VAL A 5 -1.70 -3.60 6.35
N VAL A 6 -2.02 -3.99 5.11
CA VAL A 6 -1.67 -3.20 3.92
C VAL A 6 -2.35 -1.84 3.93
N SER A 7 -3.61 -1.74 4.38
CA SER A 7 -4.27 -0.45 4.59
C SER A 7 -3.54 0.44 5.59
N ILE A 8 -2.97 -0.13 6.66
CA ILE A 8 -2.16 0.62 7.64
C ILE A 8 -0.85 1.09 7.01
N TYR A 9 -0.16 0.27 6.22
CA TYR A 9 1.03 0.69 5.48
C TYR A 9 0.73 1.88 4.56
N ILE A 10 -0.36 1.82 3.80
CA ILE A 10 -0.79 2.95 2.94
C ILE A 10 -1.05 4.19 3.80
N ARG A 11 -1.77 4.06 4.92
CA ARG A 11 -1.97 5.18 5.85
C ARG A 11 -0.65 5.78 6.31
N LEU A 12 0.34 4.95 6.70
CA LEU A 12 1.65 5.42 7.17
C LEU A 12 2.44 6.17 6.10
N LEU A 13 2.28 5.82 4.80
CA LEU A 13 2.91 6.56 3.71
C LEU A 13 2.35 7.99 3.55
N PHE A 14 1.04 8.18 3.74
CA PHE A 14 0.42 9.50 3.67
C PHE A 14 0.52 10.28 4.98
N PHE A 15 0.40 9.57 6.11
CA PHE A 15 0.35 10.10 7.47
C PHE A 15 1.19 9.20 8.39
N PRO A 16 2.51 9.44 8.49
CA PRO A 16 3.43 8.62 9.28
C PRO A 16 3.29 8.90 10.78
N TYR A 17 2.09 8.63 11.33
CA TYR A 17 1.75 8.83 12.73
C TYR A 17 1.53 7.50 13.46
N GLY A 18 2.10 7.41 14.66
CA GLY A 18 2.05 6.21 15.50
C GLY A 18 2.83 5.04 14.89
N GLN A 19 4.05 5.33 14.41
CA GLN A 19 4.96 4.30 13.93
C GLN A 19 5.37 3.38 15.09
N ASN A 20 5.45 2.10 14.82
CA ASN A 20 5.86 1.09 15.78
C ASN A 20 6.75 0.06 15.09
N LEU A 21 7.82 -0.34 15.77
CA LEU A 21 8.70 -1.40 15.29
C LEU A 21 8.00 -2.75 15.36
N ASP A 22 7.17 -2.97 16.38
CA ASP A 22 6.49 -4.23 16.65
C ASP A 22 4.99 -3.99 16.82
N TRP A 23 4.24 -4.30 15.77
CA TRP A 23 2.80 -4.07 15.71
C TRP A 23 2.04 -5.29 16.22
N ASP A 24 1.40 -5.13 17.37
CA ASP A 24 0.43 -6.12 17.85
C ASP A 24 -0.93 -5.91 17.17
N ILE A 25 -1.16 -6.66 16.08
CA ILE A 25 -2.43 -6.67 15.35
C ILE A 25 -3.19 -7.94 15.68
N GLU A 26 -4.34 -7.76 16.34
CA GLU A 26 -5.32 -8.83 16.54
C GLU A 26 -5.61 -9.58 15.22
N PRO A 27 -5.38 -10.89 15.17
CA PRO A 27 -5.70 -11.70 14.01
C PRO A 27 -7.21 -11.66 13.71
N SER A 28 -7.56 -11.52 12.44
CA SER A 28 -8.92 -11.75 11.98
C SER A 28 -9.10 -13.22 11.62
N TYR A 29 -10.22 -13.80 12.08
CA TYR A 29 -10.62 -15.18 11.82
C TYR A 29 -11.64 -15.28 10.69
N SER A 30 -12.21 -14.15 10.23
CA SER A 30 -13.13 -14.10 9.10
C SER A 30 -12.84 -12.95 8.13
N LEU A 31 -13.10 -13.19 6.84
CA LEU A 31 -13.06 -12.14 5.81
C LEU A 31 -14.19 -11.12 5.96
N PHE A 32 -15.28 -11.49 6.63
CA PHE A 32 -16.45 -10.64 6.84
C PHE A 32 -16.36 -9.75 8.09
N GLU A 33 -15.27 -9.87 8.87
CA GLU A 33 -14.99 -8.88 9.91
C GLU A 33 -14.84 -7.49 9.29
N PHE A 34 -15.52 -6.50 9.88
CA PHE A 34 -15.61 -5.15 9.32
C PHE A 34 -14.24 -4.56 8.91
N LYS A 35 -13.22 -4.67 9.78
CA LYS A 35 -11.87 -4.13 9.51
C LYS A 35 -11.19 -4.84 8.33
N THR A 36 -11.35 -6.16 8.21
CA THR A 36 -10.75 -6.95 7.13
C THR A 36 -11.47 -6.73 5.81
N LEU A 37 -12.81 -6.71 5.83
CA LEU A 37 -13.63 -6.45 4.66
C LEU A 37 -13.43 -5.03 4.13
N ALA A 38 -13.42 -4.03 5.01
CA ALA A 38 -13.16 -2.64 4.63
C ALA A 38 -11.76 -2.49 4.01
N GLY A 39 -10.73 -3.12 4.59
CA GLY A 39 -9.39 -3.16 4.02
C GLY A 39 -9.37 -3.81 2.64
N LEU A 40 -10.04 -4.95 2.47
CA LEU A 40 -10.14 -5.64 1.18
C LEU A 40 -10.77 -4.76 0.11
N LEU A 41 -11.94 -4.18 0.40
CA LEU A 41 -12.65 -3.31 -0.55
C LEU A 41 -11.85 -2.06 -0.90
N PHE A 42 -11.16 -1.47 0.08
CA PHE A 42 -10.26 -0.35 -0.15
C PHE A 42 -9.12 -0.70 -1.13
N LEU A 43 -8.44 -1.82 -0.90
CA LEU A 43 -7.33 -2.26 -1.75
C LEU A 43 -7.79 -2.65 -3.16
N LEU A 44 -8.95 -3.32 -3.27
CA LEU A 44 -9.57 -3.60 -4.57
C LEU A 44 -9.94 -2.31 -5.30
N GLY A 45 -10.42 -1.29 -4.59
CA GLY A 45 -10.69 0.03 -5.15
C GLY A 45 -9.43 0.68 -5.73
N ILE A 46 -8.29 0.61 -5.04
CA ILE A 46 -7.02 1.14 -5.54
C ILE A 46 -6.54 0.38 -6.78
N LEU A 47 -6.64 -0.95 -6.78
CA LEU A 47 -6.27 -1.77 -7.94
C LEU A 47 -7.19 -1.50 -9.15
N ALA A 48 -8.49 -1.41 -8.92
CA ALA A 48 -9.46 -1.06 -9.96
C ALA A 48 -9.18 0.34 -10.53
N LEU A 49 -8.86 1.31 -9.68
CA LEU A 49 -8.43 2.65 -10.07
C LEU A 49 -7.20 2.59 -10.98
N ALA A 50 -6.16 1.82 -10.60
CA ALA A 50 -4.95 1.66 -11.40
C ALA A 50 -5.24 1.10 -12.79
N VAL A 51 -6.09 0.07 -12.90
CA VAL A 51 -6.51 -0.50 -14.18
C VAL A 51 -7.28 0.52 -15.01
N TRP A 52 -8.22 1.25 -14.39
CA TRP A 52 -9.04 2.25 -15.07
C TRP A 52 -8.22 3.43 -15.62
N ILE A 53 -7.24 3.93 -14.85
CA ILE A 53 -6.40 5.05 -15.27
C ILE A 53 -5.21 4.62 -16.14
N TYR A 54 -4.89 3.32 -16.24
CA TYR A 54 -3.69 2.81 -16.90
C TYR A 54 -3.41 3.41 -18.27
N LYS A 55 -4.43 3.56 -19.12
CA LYS A 55 -4.26 4.11 -20.47
C LYS A 55 -3.99 5.61 -20.49
N LYS A 56 -4.49 6.35 -19.49
CA LYS A 56 -4.40 7.82 -19.39
C LYS A 56 -3.21 8.29 -18.55
N GLN A 57 -2.87 7.55 -17.49
CA GLN A 57 -1.90 7.92 -16.46
C GLN A 57 -0.99 6.73 -16.17
N ARG A 58 -0.16 6.35 -17.14
CA ARG A 58 0.69 5.13 -17.08
C ARG A 58 1.66 5.14 -15.90
N VAL A 59 2.23 6.29 -15.58
CA VAL A 59 3.19 6.46 -14.48
C VAL A 59 2.50 6.22 -13.13
N ILE A 60 1.32 6.81 -12.93
CA ILE A 60 0.54 6.61 -11.69
C ILE A 60 0.13 5.14 -11.55
N ALA A 61 -0.39 4.54 -12.61
CA ALA A 61 -0.77 3.12 -12.60
C ALA A 61 0.44 2.21 -12.32
N PHE A 62 1.60 2.50 -12.92
CA PHE A 62 2.84 1.77 -12.65
C PHE A 62 3.23 1.85 -11.17
N GLY A 63 3.20 3.04 -10.55
CA GLY A 63 3.51 3.18 -9.13
C GLY A 63 2.58 2.39 -8.21
N ILE A 64 1.28 2.33 -8.55
CA ILE A 64 0.31 1.52 -7.80
C ILE A 64 0.62 0.02 -7.96
N PHE A 65 0.82 -0.45 -9.19
CA PHE A 65 1.16 -1.86 -9.42
C PHE A 65 2.49 -2.24 -8.78
N TRP A 66 3.49 -1.37 -8.85
CA TRP A 66 4.78 -1.54 -8.19
C TRP A 66 4.61 -1.78 -6.69
N PHE A 67 3.84 -0.93 -6.02
CA PHE A 67 3.56 -1.06 -4.58
C PHE A 67 3.00 -2.45 -4.25
N PHE A 68 1.97 -2.90 -4.95
CA PHE A 68 1.34 -4.20 -4.66
C PHE A 68 2.22 -5.41 -5.01
N ILE A 69 2.92 -5.36 -6.16
CA ILE A 69 3.78 -6.47 -6.60
C ILE A 69 4.95 -6.65 -5.64
N THR A 70 5.63 -5.55 -5.28
CA THR A 70 6.81 -5.64 -4.40
C THR A 70 6.43 -6.02 -2.97
N LEU A 71 5.28 -5.54 -2.47
CA LEU A 71 4.79 -5.93 -1.15
C LEU A 71 4.41 -7.41 -1.08
N MET A 72 3.91 -7.98 -2.18
CA MET A 72 3.61 -9.42 -2.28
C MET A 72 4.89 -10.26 -2.17
N VAL A 73 5.99 -9.82 -2.79
CA VAL A 73 7.29 -10.51 -2.73
C VAL A 73 7.83 -10.54 -1.31
N GLU A 74 7.85 -9.39 -0.62
CA GLU A 74 8.24 -9.27 0.80
C GLU A 74 7.35 -10.09 1.76
N SER A 75 6.15 -10.46 1.32
CA SER A 75 5.20 -11.25 2.12
C SER A 75 5.35 -12.77 1.92
N SER A 76 6.18 -13.24 0.98
CA SER A 76 6.23 -14.65 0.56
C SER A 76 7.57 -15.37 0.83
N ILE A 77 8.67 -14.65 1.07
CA ILE A 77 10.02 -15.23 1.04
C ILE A 77 10.52 -15.74 2.42
N MET A 78 10.02 -15.22 3.54
CA MET A 78 10.25 -15.81 4.87
C MET A 78 8.97 -15.77 5.71
N PRO A 79 8.41 -16.92 6.13
CA PRO A 79 7.34 -16.95 7.11
C PRO A 79 7.95 -16.62 8.47
N ILE A 80 8.04 -15.33 8.76
CA ILE A 80 8.25 -14.83 10.11
C ILE A 80 6.84 -14.80 10.75
N GLU A 81 6.69 -15.32 11.96
CA GLU A 81 5.42 -15.35 12.73
C GLU A 81 4.87 -13.95 13.10
N ASP A 82 5.34 -12.90 12.44
CA ASP A 82 5.08 -11.52 12.81
C ASP A 82 3.93 -10.90 12.04
N ASN A 83 3.04 -10.26 12.81
CA ASN A 83 1.77 -9.69 12.37
C ASN A 83 1.93 -8.54 11.35
N MET A 84 2.89 -7.63 11.57
CA MET A 84 3.12 -6.45 10.71
C MET A 84 4.49 -5.80 11.01
N PHE A 85 5.24 -5.41 9.97
CA PHE A 85 6.49 -4.66 10.08
C PHE A 85 6.62 -3.56 9.04
N GLU A 86 6.99 -2.36 9.48
CA GLU A 86 7.08 -1.18 8.61
C GLU A 86 8.20 -1.28 7.55
N HIS A 87 9.30 -1.99 7.82
CA HIS A 87 10.40 -2.12 6.86
C HIS A 87 10.00 -2.85 5.56
N ARG A 88 8.94 -3.66 5.60
CA ARG A 88 8.37 -4.32 4.41
C ARG A 88 7.87 -3.31 3.37
N THR A 89 7.65 -2.06 3.77
CA THR A 89 7.20 -0.99 2.89
C THR A 89 8.34 -0.26 2.18
N TYR A 90 9.61 -0.54 2.47
CA TYR A 90 10.73 0.21 1.89
C TYR A 90 10.76 0.10 0.36
N LEU A 91 10.75 -1.12 -0.17
CA LEU A 91 10.69 -1.34 -1.62
C LEU A 91 9.34 -0.91 -2.25
N PRO A 92 8.18 -1.22 -1.64
CA PRO A 92 6.87 -0.70 -2.09
C PRO A 92 6.77 0.83 -2.14
N SER A 93 7.39 1.53 -1.19
CA SER A 93 7.30 2.98 -1.06
C SER A 93 7.89 3.72 -2.26
N PHE A 94 8.80 3.09 -3.01
CA PHE A 94 9.27 3.63 -4.29
C PHE A 94 8.10 3.96 -5.24
N GLY A 95 7.12 3.05 -5.37
CA GLY A 95 5.96 3.28 -6.22
C GLY A 95 5.13 4.47 -5.76
N PHE A 96 4.99 4.64 -4.45
CA PHE A 96 4.31 5.79 -3.84
C PHE A 96 5.03 7.11 -4.11
N PHE A 97 6.34 7.19 -3.84
CA PHE A 97 7.11 8.41 -4.08
C PHE A 97 7.22 8.75 -5.56
N PHE A 98 7.21 7.74 -6.44
CA PHE A 98 7.17 7.94 -7.88
C PHE A 98 5.86 8.59 -8.35
N ILE A 99 4.71 8.18 -7.78
CA ILE A 99 3.41 8.84 -8.01
C ILE A 99 3.44 10.29 -7.52
N LEU A 100 3.99 10.55 -6.33
CA LEU A 100 4.09 11.91 -5.79
C LEU A 100 4.96 12.80 -6.68
N ALA A 101 6.10 12.29 -7.15
CA ALA A 101 6.98 13.02 -8.05
C ALA A 101 6.25 13.40 -9.35
N GLU A 102 5.53 12.45 -9.96
CA GLU A 102 4.73 12.69 -11.18
C GLU A 102 3.62 13.73 -10.96
N GLY A 103 2.99 13.76 -9.78
CA GLY A 103 1.95 14.75 -9.47
C GLY A 103 2.51 16.14 -9.15
N ILE A 104 3.63 16.22 -8.43
CA ILE A 104 4.20 17.48 -7.93
C ILE A 104 5.03 18.18 -9.01
N PHE A 105 5.78 17.43 -9.82
CA PHE A 105 6.72 18.00 -10.79
C PHE A 105 6.03 18.91 -11.84
N PRO A 106 4.93 18.52 -12.49
CA PRO A 106 4.21 19.40 -13.43
C PRO A 106 3.63 20.65 -12.74
N TRP A 107 3.20 20.51 -11.48
CA TRP A 107 2.70 21.65 -10.69
C TRP A 107 3.81 22.65 -10.36
N LEU A 108 5.01 22.19 -10.03
CA LEU A 108 6.17 23.06 -9.81
C LEU A 108 6.67 23.71 -11.11
N ALA A 109 6.71 22.95 -12.21
CA ALA A 109 7.21 23.41 -13.50
C ALA A 109 6.27 24.38 -14.24
N SER A 110 5.01 24.46 -13.81
CA SER A 110 4.03 25.41 -14.36
C SER A 110 4.00 26.76 -13.65
N LYS A 111 4.84 26.95 -12.62
CA LYS A 111 5.10 28.24 -11.98
C LYS A 111 6.37 28.86 -12.56
#